data_AF-A0A822F8L6-F1
#
_entry.id   AF-A0A822F8L6-F1
#
_cell.length_a   1.000
_cell.length_b   1.000
_cell.length_c   1.000
_cell.angle_alpha   90.00
_cell.angle_beta   90.00
_cell.angle_gamma   90.00
#
_symmetry.space_group_name_H-M   'P 1'
#
loop_
_entity.id
_entity.type
_entity.pdbx_description
1 polymer ?
#
loop_
_entity_poly.entity_id
_entity_poly.type
_entity_poly.pdbx_seq_one_letter_code
_entity_poly.pdbx_strand_id
1 'polypeptide(L)'
;MGAHSDYGSLTLVFQHDNKSGLEVFDRLTNVWYPVEAHDDMIVVNFGDVFEYWSKGMIKSTIHRVIAPNVNEQNHSRFSIAFFCDP
;
A
#
# COMPACT_ATOMS: atom_id res chain seq x y z
N MET A 1 8.64 1.19 6.09
CA MET A 1 9.03 1.10 4.66
C MET A 1 8.97 2.50 4.09
N GLY A 2 9.99 2.92 3.35
CA GLY A 2 10.01 4.23 2.70
C GLY A 2 8.94 4.37 1.61
N ALA A 3 8.79 5.58 1.07
CA ALA A 3 7.93 5.83 -0.08
C ALA A 3 8.46 5.11 -1.34
N HIS A 4 7.61 4.34 -2.00
CA HIS A 4 7.95 3.61 -3.23
C HIS A 4 6.70 3.29 -4.05
N SER A 5 6.90 2.84 -5.29
CA SER A 5 5.90 2.14 -6.11
C SER A 5 6.33 0.68 -6.30
N ASP A 6 5.37 -0.18 -6.61
CA ASP A 6 5.64 -1.58 -6.92
C ASP A 6 6.00 -1.71 -8.40
N TYR A 7 7.03 -2.50 -8.71
CA TYR A 7 7.45 -2.72 -10.10
C TYR A 7 6.42 -3.52 -10.92
N GLY A 8 5.81 -4.55 -10.31
CA GLY A 8 4.96 -5.55 -10.98
C GLY A 8 3.63 -5.02 -11.52
N SER A 9 2.69 -5.92 -11.77
CA SER A 9 1.36 -5.55 -12.29
C SER A 9 0.38 -5.15 -11.18
N LEU A 10 0.30 -5.97 -10.14
CA LEU A 10 -0.67 -5.87 -9.05
C LEU A 10 -0.05 -6.38 -7.75
N THR A 11 -0.34 -5.72 -6.64
CA THR A 11 -0.01 -6.20 -5.30
C THR A 11 -1.30 -6.32 -4.48
N LEU A 12 -1.45 -7.46 -3.79
CA LEU A 12 -2.51 -7.68 -2.81
C LEU A 12 -1.89 -7.65 -1.41
N VAL A 13 -2.39 -6.77 -0.54
CA VAL A 13 -1.90 -6.65 0.83
C VAL A 13 -3.02 -7.04 1.80
N PHE A 14 -2.73 -8.05 2.61
CA PHE A 14 -3.57 -8.53 3.69
C PHE A 14 -3.04 -7.97 5.00
N GLN A 15 -3.90 -7.28 5.74
CA GLN A 15 -3.56 -6.62 6.99
C GLN A 15 -4.50 -7.10 8.10
N HIS A 16 -4.09 -6.89 9.35
CA HIS A 16 -4.92 -7.18 10.50
C HIS A 16 -5.64 -5.94 11.05
N ASP A 17 -6.81 -6.16 11.66
CA ASP A 17 -7.57 -5.12 12.38
C ASP A 17 -6.67 -4.31 13.33
N ASN A 18 -6.87 -2.98 13.32
CA ASN A 18 -6.16 -2.05 14.20
C ASN A 18 -4.62 -2.12 14.08
N LYS A 19 -4.11 -2.50 12.90
CA LYS A 19 -2.68 -2.48 12.56
C LYS A 19 -2.38 -1.56 11.36
N SER A 20 -3.00 -0.38 11.37
CA SER A 20 -2.83 0.65 10.34
C SER A 20 -1.38 1.19 10.28
N GLY A 21 -1.06 1.84 9.17
CA GLY A 21 0.25 2.45 8.94
C GLY A 21 0.63 2.52 7.46
N LEU A 22 -0.09 1.81 6.60
CA LEU A 22 0.00 2.01 5.16
C LEU A 22 -0.59 3.37 4.80
N GLU A 23 0.14 4.15 4.02
CA GLU A 23 -0.33 5.41 3.45
C GLU A 23 -0.08 5.43 1.94
N VAL A 24 -1.00 6.03 1.20
CA VAL A 24 -0.88 6.27 -0.25
C VAL A 24 -0.71 7.76 -0.52
N PHE A 25 0.14 8.09 -1.47
CA PHE A 25 0.41 9.47 -1.85
C PHE A 25 -0.46 9.89 -3.04
N ASP A 26 -1.29 10.90 -2.82
CA ASP A 26 -2.03 11.56 -3.89
C ASP A 26 -1.16 12.64 -4.53
N ARG A 27 -0.79 12.42 -5.80
CA ARG A 27 0.04 13.34 -6.57
C ARG A 27 -0.66 14.65 -6.94
N LEU A 28 -2.00 14.68 -6.91
CA LEU A 28 -2.77 15.88 -7.26
C LEU A 28 -2.79 16.86 -6.09
N THR A 29 -2.98 16.34 -4.87
CA THR A 29 -3.05 17.16 -3.65
C THR A 29 -1.70 17.27 -2.93
N ASN A 30 -0.72 16.42 -3.26
CA ASN A 30 0.54 16.24 -2.53
C ASN A 30 0.33 15.84 -1.06
N VAL A 31 -0.70 15.02 -0.80
CA VAL A 31 -1.09 14.56 0.54
C VAL A 31 -0.94 13.05 0.65
N TRP A 32 -0.55 12.60 1.85
CA TRP A 32 -0.57 11.19 2.22
C TRP A 32 -1.92 10.86 2.86
N TYR A 33 -2.60 9.85 2.31
CA TYR A 33 -3.87 9.34 2.84
C TYR A 33 -3.64 8.01 3.55
N PRO A 34 -4.12 7.83 4.79
CA PRO A 34 -4.04 6.55 5.48
C PRO A 34 -4.95 5.54 4.82
N VAL A 35 -4.48 4.29 4.74
CA VAL A 35 -5.29 3.14 4.34
C VAL A 35 -5.67 2.39 5.60
N GLU A 36 -6.97 2.26 5.85
CA GLU A 36 -7.49 1.50 6.98
C GLU A 36 -7.18 0.01 6.80
N ALA A 37 -6.80 -0.63 7.91
CA ALA A 37 -6.54 -2.06 7.97
C ALA A 37 -7.74 -2.76 8.62
N HIS A 38 -8.37 -3.65 7.86
CA HIS A 38 -9.49 -4.49 8.31
C HIS A 38 -9.26 -5.95 7.88
N ASP A 39 -9.59 -6.91 8.75
CA ASP A 39 -9.41 -8.35 8.53
C ASP A 39 -10.27 -8.88 7.36
N ASP A 40 -11.37 -8.20 7.02
CA ASP A 40 -12.28 -8.55 5.93
C ASP A 40 -11.99 -7.82 4.62
N MET A 41 -10.90 -7.03 4.56
CA MET A 41 -10.51 -6.26 3.39
C MET A 41 -9.15 -6.67 2.85
N ILE A 42 -9.00 -6.53 1.53
CA ILE A 42 -7.73 -6.69 0.85
C ILE A 42 -7.42 -5.37 0.17
N VAL A 43 -6.23 -4.83 0.45
CA VAL A 43 -5.74 -3.65 -0.26
C VAL A 43 -5.21 -4.10 -1.61
N VAL A 44 -5.70 -3.47 -2.67
CA VAL A 44 -5.25 -3.73 -4.04
C VAL A 44 -4.45 -2.53 -4.52
N ASN A 45 -3.19 -2.75 -4.89
CA ASN A 45 -2.32 -1.76 -5.48
C ASN A 45 -1.96 -2.14 -6.93
N PHE A 46 -1.91 -1.14 -7.82
CA PHE A 46 -1.39 -1.32 -9.18
C PHE A 46 0.06 -0.84 -9.25
N GLY A 47 0.89 -1.61 -9.96
CA GLY A 47 2.32 -1.32 -10.11
C GLY A 47 2.69 -0.73 -11.47
N ASP A 48 3.98 -0.47 -11.64
CA ASP A 48 4.56 0.25 -12.77
C ASP A 48 4.33 -0.46 -14.11
N VAL A 49 4.43 -1.79 -14.14
CA VAL A 49 4.17 -2.57 -15.37
C VAL A 49 2.71 -2.44 -15.81
N PHE A 50 1.76 -2.40 -14.87
CA PHE A 50 0.34 -2.26 -15.23
C PHE A 50 0.00 -0.83 -15.68
N GLU A 51 0.64 0.20 -15.09
CA GLU A 51 0.57 1.56 -15.61
C GLU A 51 1.07 1.61 -17.07
N TYR A 52 2.19 0.95 -17.37
CA TYR A 52 2.71 0.86 -18.74
C TYR A 52 1.73 0.16 -19.69
N TRP A 53 1.20 -1.00 -19.33
CA TRP A 53 0.23 -1.75 -20.15
C TRP A 53 -1.07 -0.98 -20.39
N SER A 54 -1.56 -0.28 -19.37
CA SER A 54 -2.76 0.56 -19.47
C SER A 54 -2.51 1.89 -20.20
N LYS A 55 -1.29 2.11 -20.73
CA LYS A 55 -0.87 3.37 -21.37
C LYS A 55 -1.11 4.60 -20.47
N GLY A 56 -0.91 4.42 -19.17
CA GLY A 56 -1.04 5.48 -18.19
C GLY A 56 -2.47 5.77 -17.74
N MET A 57 -3.47 4.98 -18.13
CA MET A 57 -4.86 5.16 -17.67
C MET A 57 -5.01 4.84 -16.18
N ILE A 58 -4.31 3.81 -15.69
CA ILE A 58 -4.27 3.44 -14.27
C ILE A 58 -2.89 3.77 -13.74
N LYS A 59 -2.82 4.53 -12.66
CA LYS A 59 -1.58 5.05 -12.10
C LYS A 59 -0.98 4.10 -11.09
N SER A 60 0.33 3.92 -11.17
CA SER A 60 1.10 3.23 -10.14
C SER A 60 1.10 4.05 -8.86
N THR A 61 0.61 3.44 -7.77
CA THR A 61 0.41 4.14 -6.51
C THR A 61 1.73 4.24 -5.75
N ILE A 62 2.12 5.47 -5.42
CA ILE A 62 3.22 5.68 -4.47
C ILE A 62 2.65 5.45 -3.07
N HIS A 63 3.29 4.58 -2.31
CA HIS A 63 2.83 4.22 -0.97
C HIS A 63 4.02 4.06 -0.01
N ARG A 64 3.74 4.14 1.29
CA ARG A 64 4.73 3.95 2.37
C ARG A 64 4.10 3.28 3.58
N VAL A 65 4.93 2.79 4.49
CA VAL A 65 4.47 2.31 5.79
C VAL A 65 5.16 3.10 6.89
N ILE A 66 4.38 3.87 7.64
CA ILE A 66 4.84 4.63 8.79
C ILE A 66 5.04 3.73 10.02
N ALA A 67 5.92 4.18 10.91
CA ALA A 67 6.11 3.52 12.20
C ALA A 67 4.84 3.67 13.05
N PRO A 68 4.48 2.64 13.84
CA PRO A 68 3.34 2.74 14.76
C PRO A 68 3.56 3.87 15.78
N ASN A 69 2.45 4.49 16.21
CA ASN A 69 2.48 5.49 17.26
C ASN A 69 3.02 4.88 18.57
N VAL A 70 3.54 5.72 19.48
CA VAL A 70 4.16 5.28 20.74
C VAL A 70 3.28 4.31 21.54
N ASN A 71 1.96 4.52 21.50
CA ASN A 71 0.97 3.70 22.21
C ASN A 71 0.76 2.30 21.60
N GLU A 72 1.18 2.08 20.36
CA GLU A 72 1.01 0.82 19.61
C GLU A 72 2.31 0.02 19.49
N GLN A 73 3.43 0.55 19.98
CA GLN A 73 4.78 -0.04 19.83
C GLN A 73 4.92 -1.43 20.47
N ASN A 74 4.06 -1.78 21.45
CA ASN A 74 4.11 -3.07 22.14
C ASN A 74 3.37 -4.20 21.41
N HIS A 75 2.81 -3.94 20.22
CA HIS A 75 2.11 -4.97 19.45
C HIS A 75 2.85 -5.31 18.17
N SER A 76 3.10 -6.61 17.96
CA SER A 76 3.60 -7.11 16.67
C SER A 76 2.59 -6.80 15.56
N ARG A 77 3.09 -6.36 14.41
CA ARG A 77 2.33 -6.17 13.17
C ARG A 77 2.83 -7.15 12.13
N PHE A 78 1.91 -7.94 11.60
CA PHE A 78 2.16 -8.85 10.48
C PHE A 78 1.27 -8.45 9.31
N SER A 79 1.78 -8.66 8.11
CA SER A 79 1.05 -8.46 6.86
C SER A 79 1.53 -9.47 5.84
N ILE A 80 0.66 -9.89 4.94
CA ILE A 80 1.02 -10.72 3.79
C ILE A 80 0.90 -9.85 2.55
N ALA A 81 1.96 -9.80 1.74
CA ALA A 81 1.94 -9.15 0.45
C ALA A 81 2.13 -10.21 -0.64
N PHE A 82 1.18 -10.27 -1.57
CA PHE A 82 1.28 -11.06 -2.78
C PHE A 82 1.55 -10.14 -3.96
N PHE A 83 2.65 -10.39 -4.67
CA PHE A 83 3.06 -9.63 -5.85
C PHE A 83 2.76 -10.44 -7.11
N CYS A 84 1.97 -9.87 -8.01
CA CYS A 84 1.71 -10.43 -9.32
C CYS A 84 2.65 -9.80 -10.34
N ASP A 85 3.69 -10.53 -10.70
CA ASP A 85 4.57 -10.18 -11.81
C ASP A 85 4.09 -10.81 -13.13
N PRO A 86 4.40 -10.19 -14.28
CA PRO A 86 4.10 -10.72 -15.61
C PRO A 86 4.79 -12.05 -15.96
#